data_AF-A0A651GE34-F1
#
_entry.id   AF-A0A651GE34-F1
#
_cell.length_a   1.000
_cell.length_b   1.000
_cell.length_c   1.000
_cell.angle_alpha   90.00
_cell.angle_beta   90.00
_cell.angle_gamma   90.00
#
_symmetry.space_group_name_H-M   'P 1'
#
loop_
_entity.id
_entity.type
_entity.pdbx_description
1 polymer ?
#
loop_
_entity_poly.entity_id
_entity_poly.type
_entity_poly.pdbx_seq_one_letter_code
_entity_poly.pdbx_strand_id
1 'polypeptide(L)'
;MTSHDPAPTLTSLLDGQPAAADGAPVSLADPAHLDVEVARVHLGDAGTFTRACELATAAQPAWAATPAPIRGVAIHGLARILEENKQALARI
;
A
#
# COMPACT_ATOMS: atom_id res chain seq x y z
N MET A 1 29.74 5.61 -1.61
CA MET A 1 28.88 6.26 -2.62
C MET A 1 27.70 5.33 -2.84
N THR A 2 26.69 5.40 -1.97
CA THR A 2 25.46 4.61 -2.13
C THR A 2 24.68 5.21 -3.27
N SER A 3 24.51 4.45 -4.35
CA SER A 3 23.59 4.77 -5.43
C SER A 3 22.20 4.87 -4.81
N HIS A 4 21.65 6.08 -4.70
CA HIS A 4 20.26 6.27 -4.27
C HIS A 4 19.40 5.86 -5.45
N ASP A 5 18.70 4.73 -5.33
CA ASP A 5 17.64 4.42 -6.28
C ASP A 5 16.64 5.59 -6.28
N PRO A 6 16.09 5.99 -7.44
CA PRO A 6 15.15 7.08 -7.50
C PRO A 6 13.95 6.76 -6.57
N ALA A 7 13.56 7.75 -5.76
CA ALA A 7 12.48 7.60 -4.79
C ALA A 7 11.22 7.02 -5.46
N PRO A 8 10.63 5.94 -4.91
CA PRO A 8 9.48 5.28 -5.51
C PRO A 8 8.30 6.24 -5.58
N THR A 9 7.51 6.12 -6.65
CA THR A 9 6.22 6.79 -6.77
C THR A 9 5.11 5.83 -6.41
N LEU A 10 4.30 6.18 -5.41
CA LEU A 10 3.23 5.36 -4.86
C LEU A 10 1.86 5.94 -5.22
N THR A 11 0.89 5.06 -5.40
CA THR A 11 -0.54 5.38 -5.53
C THR A 11 -1.35 4.44 -4.64
N SER A 12 -2.62 4.76 -4.42
CA SER A 12 -3.53 3.90 -3.67
C SER A 12 -3.81 2.59 -4.42
N LEU A 13 -4.04 1.50 -3.70
CA LEU A 13 -4.46 0.21 -4.27
C LEU A 13 -5.93 -0.05 -3.95
N LEU A 14 -6.76 -0.19 -4.98
CA LEU A 14 -8.19 -0.45 -4.89
C LEU A 14 -8.47 -1.81 -5.55
N ASP A 15 -8.98 -2.77 -4.77
CA ASP A 15 -9.23 -4.15 -5.22
C ASP A 15 -8.01 -4.82 -5.90
N GLY A 16 -6.83 -4.58 -5.32
CA GLY A 16 -5.56 -5.09 -5.84
C GLY A 16 -5.03 -4.37 -7.08
N GLN A 17 -5.69 -3.31 -7.56
CA GLN A 17 -5.26 -2.52 -8.72
C GLN A 17 -4.78 -1.12 -8.31
N PRO A 18 -3.75 -0.57 -8.96
CA PRO A 18 -3.36 0.83 -8.78
C PRO A 18 -4.52 1.76 -9.16
N ALA A 19 -4.87 2.68 -8.25
CA ALA A 19 -5.77 3.79 -8.55
C ALA A 19 -5.11 4.75 -9.53
N ALA A 20 -5.95 5.43 -10.33
CA ALA A 20 -5.49 6.52 -11.17
C ALA A 20 -4.78 7.57 -10.31
N ALA A 21 -3.64 8.03 -10.80
CA ALA A 21 -2.89 9.10 -10.18
C ALA A 21 -3.53 10.43 -10.59
N ASP A 22 -4.15 11.11 -9.63
CA ASP A 22 -4.73 12.44 -9.84
C ASP A 22 -3.86 13.50 -9.18
N GLY A 23 -3.63 14.61 -9.90
CA GLY A 23 -2.83 15.73 -9.41
C GLY A 23 -1.33 15.45 -9.28
N ALA A 24 -0.61 16.44 -8.74
CA ALA A 24 0.81 16.32 -8.45
C ALA A 24 1.04 15.47 -7.18
N PRO A 25 2.04 14.58 -7.17
CA PRO A 25 2.35 13.79 -5.98
C PRO A 25 2.96 14.66 -4.87
N VAL A 26 2.80 14.22 -3.64
CA VAL A 26 3.46 14.80 -2.46
C VAL A 26 4.78 14.08 -2.22
N SER A 27 5.86 14.84 -2.05
CA SER A 27 7.18 14.32 -1.65
C SER A 27 7.24 14.03 -0.16
N LEU A 28 7.78 12.87 0.20
CA LEU A 28 8.12 12.46 1.56
C LEU A 28 9.64 12.45 1.70
N ALA A 29 10.15 13.13 2.72
CA ALA A 29 11.57 13.19 3.03
C ALA A 29 11.94 12.25 4.19
N ASP A 30 13.20 11.82 4.25
CA ASP A 30 13.77 11.13 5.40
C ASP A 30 13.70 12.09 6.62
N PRO A 31 13.02 11.72 7.72
CA PRO A 31 12.94 12.57 8.90
C PRO A 31 14.30 12.82 9.57
N ALA A 32 15.32 11.99 9.33
CA ALA A 32 16.69 12.21 9.79
C ALA A 32 17.50 13.10 8.82
N HIS A 33 17.11 13.16 7.54
CA HIS A 33 17.80 13.91 6.48
C HIS A 33 16.78 14.55 5.53
N LEU A 34 16.32 15.76 5.85
CA LEU A 34 15.19 16.41 5.13
C LEU A 34 15.48 16.74 3.65
N ASP A 35 16.75 16.70 3.24
CA ASP A 35 17.21 16.86 1.87
C ASP A 35 17.16 15.56 1.04
N VAL A 36 16.85 14.42 1.69
CA VAL A 36 16.75 13.11 1.04
C VAL A 36 15.27 12.75 0.86
N GLU A 37 14.82 12.69 -0.40
CA GLU A 37 13.48 12.19 -0.74
C GLU A 37 13.45 10.66 -0.66
N VAL A 38 12.47 10.12 0.08
CA VAL A 38 12.27 8.68 0.27
C VAL A 38 11.05 8.14 -0.47
N ALA A 39 10.07 9.00 -0.83
CA ALA A 39 8.94 8.61 -1.67
C ALA A 39 8.22 9.81 -2.28
N ARG A 40 7.48 9.58 -3.37
CA ARG A 40 6.49 10.50 -3.94
C ARG A 40 5.13 9.82 -3.96
N VAL A 41 4.08 10.44 -3.44
CA VAL A 41 2.78 9.77 -3.25
C VAL A 41 1.67 10.56 -3.93
N HIS A 42 0.95 9.91 -4.85
CA HIS A 42 -0.33 10.39 -5.32
C HIS A 42 -1.40 10.11 -4.27
N LEU A 43 -1.95 11.19 -3.70
CA LEU A 43 -3.00 11.09 -2.70
C LEU A 43 -4.33 10.83 -3.38
N GLY A 44 -5.12 9.90 -2.82
CA GLY A 44 -6.48 9.67 -3.27
C GLY A 44 -7.37 10.89 -2.99
N ASP A 45 -8.17 11.27 -3.97
CA ASP A 45 -9.17 12.32 -3.83
C ASP A 45 -10.49 11.78 -3.25
N ALA A 46 -11.52 12.62 -3.20
CA ALA A 46 -12.84 12.20 -2.72
C ALA A 46 -13.42 11.07 -3.58
N GLY A 47 -13.22 11.09 -4.90
CA GLY A 47 -13.68 10.04 -5.81
C GLY A 47 -13.01 8.70 -5.53
N THR A 48 -11.68 8.70 -5.37
CA THR A 48 -10.88 7.54 -4.99
C THR A 48 -11.36 6.95 -3.66
N PHE A 49 -11.62 7.81 -2.66
CA PHE A 49 -12.13 7.37 -1.38
C PHE A 49 -13.52 6.72 -1.48
N THR A 50 -14.48 7.38 -2.13
CA THR A 50 -15.83 6.81 -2.34
C THR A 50 -15.75 5.48 -3.09
N ARG A 51 -14.91 5.40 -4.13
CA ARG A 51 -14.70 4.16 -4.89
C ARG A 51 -14.13 3.04 -4.03
N ALA A 52 -13.17 3.35 -3.16
CA ALA A 52 -12.61 2.38 -2.22
C ALA A 52 -13.68 1.86 -1.24
N CYS A 53 -14.55 2.73 -0.73
CA CYS A 53 -15.66 2.34 0.13
C CYS A 53 -16.65 1.42 -0.59
N GLU A 54 -17.05 1.74 -1.82
CA GLU A 54 -17.94 0.90 -2.63
C GLU A 54 -17.37 -0.51 -2.82
N LEU A 55 -16.10 -0.60 -3.21
CA LEU A 55 -15.39 -1.87 -3.41
C LEU A 55 -15.34 -2.68 -2.12
N ALA A 56 -14.98 -2.04 -1.01
CA ALA A 56 -14.94 -2.69 0.30
C ALA A 56 -16.32 -3.20 0.74
N THR A 57 -17.37 -2.40 0.57
CA THR A 57 -18.76 -2.80 0.87
C THR A 57 -19.19 -3.97 -0.01
N ALA A 58 -18.85 -3.97 -1.29
CA ALA A 58 -19.18 -5.07 -2.20
C ALA A 58 -18.44 -6.37 -1.86
N ALA A 59 -17.18 -6.29 -1.43
CA ALA A 59 -16.36 -7.45 -1.08
C ALA A 59 -16.73 -8.06 0.30
N GLN A 60 -17.26 -7.24 1.21
CA GLN A 60 -17.49 -7.63 2.60
C GLN A 60 -18.37 -8.88 2.77
N PRO A 61 -19.51 -9.07 2.06
CA PRO A 61 -20.35 -10.25 2.23
C PRO A 61 -19.62 -11.56 1.91
N ALA A 62 -18.81 -11.57 0.84
CA ALA A 62 -18.03 -12.74 0.45
C ALA A 62 -16.94 -13.06 1.50
N TRP A 63 -16.28 -12.03 2.02
CA TRP A 63 -15.31 -12.18 3.10
C TRP A 63 -15.97 -12.69 4.39
N ALA A 64 -17.15 -12.19 4.74
CA ALA A 64 -17.90 -12.62 5.91
C ALA A 64 -18.33 -14.09 5.80
N ALA A 65 -18.78 -14.51 4.63
CA ALA A 65 -19.17 -15.89 4.33
C ALA A 65 -17.99 -16.87 4.31
N THR A 66 -16.74 -16.38 4.17
CA THR A 66 -15.55 -17.23 4.17
C THR A 66 -15.36 -17.89 5.55
N PRO A 67 -15.28 -19.23 5.66
CA PRO A 67 -15.06 -19.91 6.93
C PRO A 67 -13.80 -19.41 7.66
N ALA A 68 -13.87 -19.32 8.99
CA ALA A 68 -12.77 -18.81 9.82
C ALA A 68 -11.41 -19.51 9.55
N PRO A 69 -11.32 -20.85 9.37
CA PRO A 69 -10.06 -21.49 9.04
C PRO A 69 -9.44 -21.02 7.72
N ILE A 70 -10.28 -20.80 6.69
CA ILE A 70 -9.81 -20.35 5.37
C ILE A 70 -9.27 -18.91 5.45
N ARG A 71 -9.97 -18.03 6.19
CA ARG A 71 -9.45 -16.68 6.46
C ARG A 71 -8.10 -16.72 7.20
N GLY A 72 -7.94 -17.65 8.14
CA GLY A 72 -6.68 -17.86 8.84
C GLY A 72 -5.52 -18.22 7.90
N VAL A 73 -5.77 -19.04 6.88
CA VAL A 73 -4.77 -19.39 5.85
C VAL A 73 -4.33 -18.14 5.07
N ALA A 74 -5.28 -17.30 4.66
CA ALA A 74 -4.97 -16.06 3.93
C ALA A 74 -4.09 -15.11 4.77
N ILE A 75 -4.42 -14.91 6.05
CA ILE A 75 -3.64 -14.07 6.97
C ILE A 75 -2.24 -14.68 7.21
N HIS A 76 -2.14 -16.00 7.37
CA HIS A 76 -0.85 -16.66 7.53
C HIS A 76 0.04 -16.51 6.27
N GLY A 77 -0.55 -16.58 5.08
CA GLY A 77 0.15 -16.33 3.83
C GLY A 77 0.79 -14.93 3.78
N LEU A 78 0.06 -13.90 4.23
CA LEU A 78 0.61 -12.55 4.37
C LEU A 78 1.76 -12.51 5.38
N ALA A 79 1.61 -13.16 6.54
CA ALA A 79 2.66 -13.20 7.56
C ALA A 79 3.96 -13.85 7.05
N ARG A 80 3.86 -14.91 6.25
CA ARG A 80 5.02 -15.55 5.61
C ARG A 80 5.75 -14.60 4.67
N ILE A 81 5.01 -13.88 3.81
CA ILE A 81 5.61 -12.89 2.89
C ILE A 81 6.31 -11.79 3.69
N LEU A 82 5.69 -11.31 4.77
CA LEU A 82 6.30 -10.30 5.65
C LEU A 82 7.61 -10.81 6.27
N GLU A 83 7.63 -12.03 6.80
CA GLU A 83 8.83 -12.62 7.43
C GLU A 83 9.96 -12.78 6.41
N GLU A 84 9.65 -13.26 5.21
CA GLU A 84 10.63 -13.42 4.11
C GLU A 84 11.26 -12.09 3.68
N ASN A 85 10.55 -10.97 3.85
CA ASN A 85 10.99 -9.64 3.42
C ASN A 85 11.42 -8.73 4.58
N LYS A 86 11.45 -9.24 5.83
CA LYS A 86 11.65 -8.46 7.05
C LYS A 86 12.83 -7.48 6.98
N GLN A 87 14.00 -7.94 6.54
CA GLN A 87 15.20 -7.10 6.50
C GLN A 87 15.14 -6.01 5.44
N ALA A 88 14.45 -6.26 4.33
CA ALA A 88 14.24 -5.24 3.29
C ALA A 88 13.22 -4.19 3.77
N LEU A 89 12.11 -4.65 4.35
CA LEU A 89 11.06 -3.78 4.90
C LEU A 89 11.47 -3.02 6.17
N ALA A 90 12.50 -3.44 6.90
CA ALA A 90 13.01 -2.70 8.05
C ALA A 90 13.91 -1.52 7.67
N ARG A 91 14.25 -1.38 6.38
CA ARG A 91 15.14 -0.33 5.86
C ARG A 91 14.40 0.78 5.11
N ILE A 92 13.09 0.63 4.92
CA ILE A 92 12.24 1.64 4.28
C ILE A 92 11.70 2.64 5.31
#